data_AF-A0A7S0KTR9-F1
#
_entry.id   AF-A0A7S0KTR9-F1
#
_cell.length_a   1.000
_cell.length_b   1.000
_cell.length_c   1.000
_cell.angle_alpha   90.00
_cell.angle_beta   90.00
_cell.angle_gamma   90.00
#
_symmetry.space_group_name_H-M   'P 1'
#
loop_
_entity.id
_entity.type
_entity.pdbx_description
1 polymer ?
#
loop_
_entity_poly.entity_id
_entity_poly.type
_entity_poly.pdbx_seq_one_letter_code
_entity_poly.pdbx_strand_id
1 'polypeptide(L)'
;AMSGDDVQALVNYYARAGYGRHVQTVCGEALRSRPGDPTLSFWRAFGLILEGSYSEAIAQLESLMERREISLACVAASIHAHKMARIVDEESVDALEDRMHREEGDANERALLACANFYALAGGPDSWRARGMAERALRMARGDGFDAKTLL
;
A
#
# COMPACT_ATOMS: atom_id res chain seq x y z
N ALA A 1 -9.03 19.27 -12.97
CA ALA A 1 -8.47 17.96 -12.56
C ALA A 1 -9.04 17.62 -11.19
N MET A 2 -9.37 16.36 -10.93
CA MET A 2 -9.80 15.93 -9.58
C MET A 2 -8.68 16.17 -8.58
N SER A 3 -9.00 16.64 -7.37
CA SER A 3 -7.97 16.85 -6.35
C SER A 3 -7.37 15.50 -5.91
N GLY A 4 -6.18 15.55 -5.30
CA GLY A 4 -5.57 14.34 -4.74
C GLY A 4 -6.45 13.66 -3.69
N ASP A 5 -7.11 14.46 -2.86
CA ASP A 5 -7.97 14.00 -1.77
C ASP A 5 -9.26 13.36 -2.30
N ASP A 6 -9.87 13.93 -3.35
CA ASP A 6 -11.06 13.34 -4.00
C ASP A 6 -10.75 11.96 -4.58
N VAL A 7 -9.58 11.82 -5.21
CA VAL A 7 -9.12 10.55 -5.79
C VAL A 7 -8.91 9.50 -4.69
N GLN A 8 -8.24 9.86 -3.59
CA GLN A 8 -8.01 8.93 -2.48
C GLN A 8 -9.32 8.51 -1.80
N ALA A 9 -10.28 9.42 -1.66
CA ALA A 9 -11.60 9.11 -1.10
C ALA A 9 -12.37 8.10 -1.95
N LEU A 10 -12.38 8.29 -3.28
CA LEU A 10 -13.01 7.34 -4.21
C LEU A 10 -12.32 5.99 -4.23
N VAL A 11 -10.98 5.96 -4.23
CA VAL A 11 -10.21 4.71 -4.14
C VAL A 11 -10.59 3.96 -2.87
N ASN A 12 -10.61 4.63 -1.72
CA ASN A 12 -10.98 4.00 -0.44
C ASN A 12 -12.42 3.48 -0.46
N TYR A 13 -13.36 4.23 -1.03
CA TYR A 13 -14.76 3.82 -1.15
C TYR A 13 -14.92 2.59 -2.05
N TYR A 14 -14.37 2.62 -3.27
CA TYR A 14 -14.48 1.52 -4.23
C TYR A 14 -13.72 0.27 -3.77
N ALA A 15 -12.55 0.44 -3.15
CA ALA A 15 -11.79 -0.66 -2.58
C ALA A 15 -12.57 -1.40 -1.49
N ARG A 16 -13.20 -0.68 -0.54
CA ARG A 16 -14.02 -1.28 0.52
C ARG A 16 -15.22 -2.06 -0.02
N ALA A 17 -15.77 -1.60 -1.15
CA ALA A 17 -16.87 -2.27 -1.83
C ALA A 17 -16.41 -3.44 -2.74
N GLY A 18 -15.10 -3.66 -2.89
CA GLY A 18 -14.53 -4.68 -3.79
C GLY A 18 -14.61 -4.31 -5.28
N TYR A 19 -14.83 -3.04 -5.61
CA TYR A 19 -14.97 -2.57 -6.99
C TYR A 19 -13.61 -2.27 -7.64
N GLY A 20 -12.82 -3.33 -7.86
CA GLY A 20 -11.45 -3.23 -8.38
C GLY A 20 -11.34 -2.48 -9.70
N ARG A 21 -12.25 -2.72 -10.65
CA ARG A 21 -12.30 -1.98 -11.92
C ARG A 21 -12.49 -0.46 -11.73
N HIS A 22 -13.32 -0.03 -10.79
CA HIS A 22 -13.55 1.39 -10.54
C HIS A 22 -12.30 2.05 -9.92
N VAL A 23 -11.60 1.34 -9.04
CA VAL A 23 -10.30 1.77 -8.52
C VAL A 23 -9.32 1.99 -9.68
N GLN A 24 -9.21 1.02 -10.60
CA GLN A 24 -8.32 1.14 -11.76
C GLN A 24 -8.67 2.33 -12.66
N THR A 25 -9.96 2.57 -12.94
CA THR A 25 -10.42 3.69 -13.76
C THR A 25 -10.07 5.03 -13.14
N VAL A 26 -10.40 5.24 -11.86
CA VAL A 26 -10.13 6.50 -11.14
C VAL A 26 -8.63 6.79 -11.10
N CYS A 27 -7.81 5.80 -10.76
CA CYS A 27 -6.36 5.97 -10.75
C CYS A 27 -5.80 6.22 -12.15
N GLY A 28 -6.31 5.51 -13.17
CA GLY A 28 -5.91 5.69 -14.56
C GLY A 28 -6.22 7.08 -15.11
N GLU A 29 -7.38 7.65 -14.75
CA GLU A 29 -7.74 9.03 -15.11
C GLU A 29 -6.85 10.05 -14.40
N ALA A 30 -6.62 9.87 -13.10
CA ALA A 30 -5.75 10.74 -12.32
C ALA A 30 -4.30 10.73 -12.82
N LEU A 31 -3.79 9.57 -13.27
CA LEU A 31 -2.46 9.40 -13.86
C LEU A 31 -2.28 10.16 -15.18
N ARG A 32 -3.36 10.48 -15.92
CA ARG A 32 -3.25 11.32 -17.13
C ARG A 32 -2.78 12.74 -16.80
N SER A 33 -3.17 13.25 -15.64
CA SER A 33 -2.76 14.58 -15.14
C SER A 33 -1.52 14.51 -14.26
N ARG A 34 -1.21 13.35 -13.66
CA ARG A 34 -0.05 13.12 -12.81
C ARG A 34 0.72 11.86 -13.25
N PRO A 35 1.37 11.87 -14.43
CA PRO A 35 2.09 10.70 -14.92
C PRO A 35 3.22 10.32 -13.96
N GLY A 36 3.34 9.03 -13.66
CA GLY A 36 4.42 8.51 -12.80
C GLY A 36 4.19 8.70 -11.30
N ASP A 37 3.01 9.14 -10.85
CA ASP A 37 2.65 9.16 -9.43
C ASP A 37 2.64 7.71 -8.87
N PRO A 38 3.55 7.38 -7.93
CA PRO A 38 3.70 6.02 -7.44
C PRO A 38 2.50 5.57 -6.58
N THR A 39 1.85 6.49 -5.88
CA THR A 39 0.67 6.20 -5.05
C THR A 39 -0.52 5.84 -5.93
N LEU A 40 -0.76 6.61 -7.00
CA LEU A 40 -1.81 6.28 -7.97
C LEU A 40 -1.54 4.96 -8.70
N SER A 41 -0.27 4.70 -9.04
CA SER A 41 0.14 3.45 -9.69
C SER A 41 -0.07 2.25 -8.77
N PHE A 42 0.27 2.39 -7.49
CA PHE A 42 0.01 1.37 -6.48
C PHE A 42 -1.47 1.04 -6.35
N TRP A 43 -2.34 2.05 -6.17
CA TRP A 43 -3.77 1.80 -6.01
C TRP A 43 -4.40 1.20 -7.27
N ARG A 44 -3.90 1.56 -8.46
CA ARG A 44 -4.30 0.90 -9.70
C ARG A 44 -3.93 -0.59 -9.69
N ALA A 45 -2.71 -0.94 -9.29
CA ALA A 45 -2.29 -2.34 -9.16
C ALA A 45 -3.11 -3.09 -8.09
N PHE A 46 -3.46 -2.44 -6.98
CA PHE A 46 -4.36 -3.01 -5.99
C PHE A 46 -5.75 -3.31 -6.57
N GLY A 47 -6.25 -2.47 -7.48
CA GLY A 47 -7.46 -2.76 -8.23
C GLY A 47 -7.41 -4.04 -9.07
N LEU A 48 -6.22 -4.50 -9.49
CA LEU A 48 -6.04 -5.81 -10.14
C LEU A 48 -6.12 -6.96 -9.13
N ILE A 49 -5.57 -6.78 -7.92
CA ILE A 49 -5.68 -7.75 -6.82
C ILE A 49 -7.16 -7.99 -6.49
N LEU A 50 -7.96 -6.93 -6.39
CA LEU A 50 -9.40 -7.02 -6.11
C LEU A 50 -10.18 -7.78 -7.20
N GLU A 51 -9.72 -7.75 -8.46
CA GLU A 51 -10.32 -8.49 -9.58
C GLU A 51 -9.71 -9.90 -9.73
N GLY A 52 -8.81 -10.33 -8.84
CA GLY A 52 -8.15 -11.63 -8.90
C GLY A 52 -7.03 -11.76 -9.95
N SER A 53 -6.59 -10.64 -10.53
CA SER A 53 -5.51 -10.59 -11.52
C SER A 53 -4.14 -10.50 -10.86
N TYR A 54 -3.81 -11.49 -10.02
CA TYR A 54 -2.67 -11.44 -9.10
C TYR A 54 -1.31 -11.33 -9.79
N SER A 55 -1.05 -12.11 -10.85
CA SER A 55 0.25 -12.08 -11.55
C SER A 55 0.52 -10.73 -12.23
N GLU A 56 -0.51 -10.11 -12.80
CA GLU A 56 -0.39 -8.78 -13.39
C GLU A 56 -0.16 -7.72 -12.31
N ALA A 57 -0.87 -7.83 -11.18
CA ALA A 57 -0.67 -6.94 -10.05
C ALA A 57 0.77 -7.02 -9.52
N ILE A 58 1.31 -8.24 -9.32
CA ILE A 58 2.67 -8.47 -8.84
C ILE A 58 3.70 -7.79 -9.76
N ALA A 59 3.61 -8.01 -11.07
CA ALA A 59 4.52 -7.39 -12.03
C ALA A 59 4.48 -5.84 -11.98
N GLN A 60 3.30 -5.25 -11.78
CA GLN A 60 3.19 -3.80 -11.62
C GLN A 60 3.79 -3.33 -10.28
N LEU A 61 3.56 -4.06 -9.19
CA LEU A 61 4.05 -3.72 -7.86
C LEU A 61 5.58 -3.81 -7.77
N GLU A 62 6.21 -4.81 -8.38
CA GLU A 62 7.67 -4.96 -8.43
C GLU A 62 8.35 -3.70 -9.00
N SER A 63 7.78 -3.11 -10.06
CA SER A 63 8.31 -1.88 -10.66
C SER A 63 8.24 -0.66 -9.74
N LEU A 64 7.37 -0.71 -8.72
CA LEU A 64 7.15 0.37 -7.74
C LEU A 64 7.94 0.17 -6.44
N MET A 65 8.51 -1.01 -6.21
CA MET A 65 9.22 -1.34 -4.98
C MET A 65 10.48 -0.49 -4.72
N GLU A 66 11.00 0.19 -5.75
CA GLU A 66 12.13 1.11 -5.62
C GLU A 66 11.72 2.52 -5.11
N ARG A 67 10.42 2.77 -4.90
CA ARG A 67 9.90 4.06 -4.45
C ARG A 67 9.65 4.03 -2.94
N ARG A 68 10.58 4.60 -2.17
CA ARG A 68 10.59 4.55 -0.68
C ARG A 68 9.26 4.86 0.01
N GLU A 69 8.44 5.75 -0.55
CA GLU A 69 7.15 6.13 0.05
C GLU A 69 6.07 5.05 -0.06
N ILE A 70 6.20 4.14 -1.03
CA ILE A 70 5.20 3.09 -1.32
C ILE A 70 5.80 1.68 -1.33
N SER A 71 7.13 1.54 -1.21
CA SER A 71 7.83 0.25 -1.30
C SER A 71 7.26 -0.77 -0.33
N LEU A 72 7.10 -0.38 0.94
CA LEU A 72 6.56 -1.24 1.99
C LEU A 72 5.13 -1.73 1.65
N ALA A 73 4.29 -0.85 1.12
CA ALA A 73 2.94 -1.20 0.67
C ALA A 73 2.98 -2.13 -0.55
N CYS A 74 3.93 -1.94 -1.47
CA CYS A 74 4.11 -2.81 -2.64
C CYS A 74 4.54 -4.22 -2.24
N VAL A 75 5.47 -4.34 -1.28
CA VAL A 75 5.88 -5.64 -0.74
C VAL A 75 4.68 -6.33 -0.05
N ALA A 76 3.92 -5.61 0.78
CA ALA A 76 2.72 -6.15 1.44
C ALA A 76 1.68 -6.65 0.42
N ALA A 77 1.40 -5.84 -0.59
CA ALA A 77 0.44 -6.16 -1.63
C ALA A 77 0.89 -7.35 -2.48
N SER A 78 2.20 -7.49 -2.72
CA SER A 78 2.76 -8.63 -3.45
C SER A 78 2.63 -9.93 -2.66
N ILE A 79 2.98 -9.92 -1.36
CA ILE A 79 2.78 -11.08 -0.46
C ILE A 79 1.31 -11.48 -0.46
N HIS A 80 0.40 -10.52 -0.29
CA HIS A 80 -1.03 -10.77 -0.30
C HIS A 80 -1.49 -11.37 -1.64
N ALA A 81 -1.05 -10.82 -2.77
CA ALA A 81 -1.39 -11.34 -4.09
C ALA A 81 -0.87 -12.77 -4.31
N HIS A 82 0.36 -13.08 -3.88
CA HIS A 82 0.90 -14.44 -3.93
C HIS A 82 0.08 -15.42 -3.08
N LYS A 83 -0.23 -15.06 -1.83
CA LYS A 83 -1.04 -15.90 -0.92
C LYS A 83 -2.48 -16.12 -1.43
N MET A 84 -3.01 -15.23 -2.26
CA MET A 84 -4.35 -15.34 -2.86
C MET A 84 -4.34 -16.04 -4.22
N ALA A 85 -3.18 -16.21 -4.85
CA ALA A 85 -3.05 -16.95 -6.08
C ALA A 85 -3.40 -18.43 -5.88
N ARG A 86 -3.96 -19.06 -6.92
CA ARG A 86 -4.34 -20.48 -6.88
C ARG A 86 -3.15 -21.42 -6.60
N ILE A 87 -1.98 -21.03 -7.08
CA ILE A 87 -0.72 -21.73 -6.83
C ILE A 87 0.17 -20.71 -6.13
N VAL A 88 0.47 -20.98 -4.86
CA VAL A 88 1.35 -20.13 -4.06
C VAL A 88 2.79 -20.52 -4.37
N ASP A 89 3.59 -19.51 -4.67
CA ASP A 89 5.04 -19.65 -4.78
C ASP A 89 5.64 -19.31 -3.41
N GLU A 90 5.86 -20.34 -2.59
CA GLU A 90 6.34 -20.21 -1.21
C GLU A 90 7.73 -19.55 -1.15
N GLU A 91 8.60 -19.81 -2.14
CA GLU A 91 9.94 -19.21 -2.19
C GLU A 91 9.85 -17.69 -2.41
N SER A 92 8.99 -17.26 -3.34
CA SER A 92 8.71 -15.84 -3.56
C SER A 92 8.06 -15.19 -2.33
N VAL A 93 7.14 -15.88 -1.66
CA VAL A 93 6.52 -15.37 -0.42
C VAL A 93 7.54 -15.19 0.69
N ASP A 94 8.37 -16.20 0.96
CA ASP A 94 9.42 -16.14 1.99
C ASP A 94 10.40 -15.00 1.73
N ALA A 95 10.86 -14.85 0.48
CA ALA A 95 11.76 -13.76 0.10
C ALA A 95 11.14 -12.36 0.30
N LEU A 96 9.84 -12.22 0.00
CA LEU A 96 9.11 -10.98 0.20
C LEU A 96 8.83 -10.72 1.69
N GLU A 97 8.58 -11.74 2.49
CA GLU A 97 8.42 -11.61 3.95
C GLU A 97 9.72 -11.17 4.63
N ASP A 98 10.86 -11.74 4.24
CA ASP A 98 12.18 -11.29 4.67
C ASP A 98 12.47 -9.84 4.28
N ARG A 99 12.06 -9.45 3.06
CA ARG A 99 12.15 -8.06 2.59
C ARG A 99 11.25 -7.14 3.41
N MET A 100 10.01 -7.55 3.68
CA MET A 100 9.04 -6.81 4.50
C MET A 100 9.62 -6.54 5.90
N HIS A 101 10.18 -7.55 6.54
CA HIS A 101 10.79 -7.39 7.88
C HIS A 101 11.93 -6.37 7.89
N ARG A 102 12.78 -6.37 6.86
CA ARG A 102 13.87 -5.37 6.73
C ARG A 102 13.33 -3.97 6.45
N GLU A 103 12.47 -3.81 5.45
CA GLU A 103 11.94 -2.50 5.07
C GLU A 103 11.05 -1.89 6.16
N GLU A 104 10.30 -2.68 6.92
CA GLU A 104 9.47 -2.20 8.02
C GLU A 104 10.33 -1.57 9.15
N GLY A 105 11.57 -2.04 9.34
CA GLY A 105 12.52 -1.45 10.28
C GLY A 105 12.85 0.01 9.93
N ASP A 106 13.11 0.28 8.65
CA ASP A 106 13.59 1.57 8.13
C ASP A 106 12.48 2.47 7.56
N ALA A 107 11.23 2.00 7.59
CA ALA A 107 10.08 2.69 7.04
C ALA A 107 9.80 4.01 7.75
N ASN A 108 9.55 5.05 6.96
CA ASN A 108 9.05 6.32 7.47
C ASN A 108 7.53 6.25 7.75
N GLU A 109 7.02 7.30 8.39
CA GLU A 109 5.61 7.41 8.77
C GLU A 109 4.67 7.31 7.56
N ARG A 110 5.06 7.84 6.39
CA ARG A 110 4.27 7.76 5.15
C ARG A 110 4.16 6.35 4.61
N ALA A 111 5.27 5.62 4.54
CA ALA A 111 5.31 4.23 4.08
C ALA A 111 4.50 3.31 5.00
N LEU A 112 4.60 3.51 6.31
CA LEU A 112 3.79 2.79 7.30
C LEU A 112 2.29 3.09 7.15
N LEU A 113 1.89 4.35 6.93
CA LEU A 113 0.49 4.71 6.70
C LEU A 113 -0.05 4.12 5.39
N ALA A 114 0.73 4.16 4.31
CA ALA A 114 0.32 3.58 3.04
C ALA A 114 0.10 2.06 3.16
N CYS A 115 1.04 1.37 3.81
CA CYS A 115 0.95 -0.06 4.06
C CYS A 115 -0.22 -0.42 4.99
N ALA A 116 -0.44 0.38 6.06
CA ALA A 116 -1.58 0.23 6.95
C ALA A 116 -2.92 0.38 6.22
N ASN A 117 -3.04 1.39 5.34
CA ASN A 117 -4.25 1.61 4.56
C ASN A 117 -4.51 0.44 3.61
N PHE A 118 -3.46 -0.09 2.97
CA PHE A 118 -3.56 -1.29 2.16
C PHE A 118 -4.12 -2.47 2.96
N TYR A 119 -3.52 -2.85 4.10
CA TYR A 119 -4.00 -3.98 4.91
C TYR A 119 -5.44 -3.80 5.39
N ALA A 120 -5.84 -2.57 5.72
CA ALA A 120 -7.20 -2.26 6.13
C ALA A 120 -8.23 -2.45 4.99
N LEU A 121 -7.82 -2.21 3.73
CA LEU A 121 -8.68 -2.34 2.56
C LEU A 121 -8.66 -3.75 1.96
N ALA A 122 -7.50 -4.41 1.93
CA ALA A 122 -7.34 -5.75 1.40
C ALA A 122 -8.01 -6.81 2.28
N GLY A 123 -8.01 -6.61 3.61
CA GLY A 123 -8.49 -7.62 4.55
C GLY A 123 -7.61 -8.87 4.52
N GLY A 124 -8.23 -10.03 4.78
CA GLY A 124 -7.54 -11.31 4.80
C GLY A 124 -6.71 -11.57 6.07
N PRO A 125 -5.86 -12.61 6.06
CA PRO A 125 -5.20 -13.12 7.27
C PRO A 125 -4.22 -12.13 7.91
N ASP A 126 -3.66 -11.21 7.14
CA ASP A 126 -2.65 -10.25 7.59
C ASP A 126 -3.25 -8.86 7.94
N SER A 127 -4.57 -8.70 7.89
CA SER A 127 -5.23 -7.40 8.12
C SER A 127 -5.03 -6.85 9.53
N TRP A 128 -4.69 -7.70 10.50
CA TRP A 128 -4.37 -7.30 11.88
C TRP A 128 -3.15 -6.38 11.95
N ARG A 129 -2.23 -6.44 10.97
CA ARG A 129 -1.04 -5.58 10.88
C ARG A 129 -1.40 -4.10 10.66
N ALA A 130 -2.55 -3.82 10.04
CA ALA A 130 -2.98 -2.47 9.68
C ALA A 130 -2.94 -1.51 10.88
N ARG A 131 -3.51 -1.95 12.00
CA ARG A 131 -3.61 -1.12 13.22
C ARG A 131 -2.24 -0.82 13.81
N GLY A 132 -1.37 -1.83 13.93
CA GLY A 132 -0.04 -1.66 14.52
C GLY A 132 0.84 -0.71 13.70
N MET A 133 0.78 -0.82 12.36
CA MET A 133 1.50 0.07 11.45
C MET A 133 0.98 1.51 11.54
N ALA A 134 -0.35 1.71 11.57
CA ALA A 134 -0.95 3.03 11.72
C ALA A 134 -0.58 3.69 13.07
N GLU A 135 -0.64 2.93 14.17
CA GLU A 135 -0.26 3.44 15.50
C GLU A 135 1.23 3.80 15.58
N ARG A 136 2.11 3.02 14.94
CA ARG A 136 3.54 3.36 14.84
C ARG A 136 3.77 4.63 14.03
N ALA A 137 3.12 4.77 12.87
CA ALA A 137 3.23 5.97 12.05
C ALA A 137 2.73 7.22 12.77
N LEU A 138 1.60 7.13 13.47
CA LEU A 138 1.05 8.24 14.26
C LEU A 138 1.98 8.64 15.41
N ARG A 139 2.66 7.68 16.06
CA ARG A 139 3.67 7.97 17.08
C ARG A 139 4.89 8.70 16.50
N MET A 140 5.37 8.29 15.33
CA MET A 140 6.47 8.95 14.63
C MET A 140 6.10 10.39 14.25
N ALA A 141 4.94 10.60 13.64
CA ALA A 141 4.44 11.92 13.28
C ALA A 141 4.22 12.85 14.49
N ARG A 142 3.91 12.29 15.67
CA ARG A 142 3.82 13.04 16.93
C ARG A 142 5.20 13.31 17.57
N GLY A 143 6.18 12.44 17.32
CA GLY A 143 7.54 12.53 17.86
C GLY A 143 8.38 13.63 17.24
N ASP A 144 8.13 13.99 15.98
CA ASP A 144 8.82 15.09 15.27
C ASP A 144 8.42 16.50 15.78
N GLY A 145 7.52 16.58 16.77
CA GLY A 145 6.98 17.83 17.32
C GLY A 145 7.16 18.01 18.83
N PHE A 146 7.96 17.19 19.52
CA PHE A 146 8.21 17.37 20.95
C PHE A 146 9.71 17.40 21.23
N ASP A 147 10.34 18.52 20.85
CA ASP A 147 11.65 18.89 21.37
C ASP A 147 11.47 19.09 22.89
N ALA A 148 11.81 18.05 23.65
CA ALA A 148 11.69 17.96 25.10
C ALA A 148 12.67 18.90 25.84
N LYS A 149 12.87 20.11 25.32
CA LYS A 149 13.71 21.18 25.87
C LYS A 149 12.93 22.42 26.29
N THR A 150 11.61 22.47 26.14
CA THR A 150 10.82 23.64 26.57
C THR A 150 10.03 23.43 27.87
N LEU A 151 10.17 22.29 28.54
CA LEU A 151 9.61 22.10 29.89
C LEU A 151 10.59 21.30 30.76
N LEU A 152 11.70 21.96 31.11
CA LEU A 152 12.31 22.05 32.44
C LEU A 152 13.62 22.85 32.34
#